data_AF-A0AAV2ZJH6-F1
#
_entry.id   AF-A0AAV2ZJH6-F1
#
_cell.length_a   1.000
_cell.length_b   1.000
_cell.length_c   1.000
_cell.angle_alpha   90.00
_cell.angle_beta   90.00
_cell.angle_gamma   90.00
#
_symmetry.space_group_name_H-M   'P 1'
#
loop_
_entity.id
_entity.type
_entity.pdbx_description
1 polymer ?
#
loop_
_entity_poly.entity_id
_entity_poly.type
_entity_poly.pdbx_seq_one_letter_code
_entity_poly.pdbx_strand_id
1 'polypeptide(L)'
;EVKNAGRYRECQRTQGVSTTDLVGRMLLMTKAHHSVEATQDYKRHQDNFGKDARGRSPWTGVSQFLQTSQKIMQFASGKEPVPGDSIIYVAGAFDLFHIGHIDFLEKVHSLASRPYVIVGLHFDQEVNMYKRKNYPIMNIHERTLSVLACRYVSEVVIGAPYSVTSDLLDHFKVDLVCHGKTEVLPDKDGSDPYAEPKRRGIFRTVDSGNNLTTDDIVQRIIKN
;
A
#
# COMPACT_ATOMS: atom_id res chain seq x y z
N GLU A 1 -23.62 30.14 -7.07
CA GLU A 1 -24.33 30.13 -5.77
C GLU A 1 -23.39 29.91 -4.57
N VAL A 2 -22.73 28.75 -4.43
CA VAL A 2 -21.89 28.43 -3.25
C VAL A 2 -20.66 29.35 -3.08
N LYS A 3 -19.96 29.68 -4.18
CA LYS A 3 -18.85 30.66 -4.16
C LYS A 3 -19.32 32.05 -3.73
N ASN A 4 -20.44 32.49 -4.27
CA ASN A 4 -21.04 33.80 -3.98
C ASN A 4 -21.55 33.88 -2.53
N ALA A 5 -21.96 32.75 -1.94
CA ALA A 5 -22.36 32.66 -0.53
C ALA A 5 -21.17 32.60 0.46
N GLY A 6 -19.92 32.71 -0.01
CA GLY A 6 -18.73 32.69 0.85
C GLY A 6 -18.43 31.34 1.52
N ARG A 7 -19.17 30.28 1.16
CA ARG A 7 -19.09 28.93 1.75
C ARG A 7 -18.15 27.98 1.01
N TYR A 8 -17.38 28.50 0.06
CA TYR A 8 -16.44 27.72 -0.75
C TYR A 8 -14.99 27.90 -0.25
N ARG A 9 -14.22 26.82 -0.28
CA ARG A 9 -12.79 26.76 0.03
C ARG A 9 -12.11 25.84 -0.98
N GLU A 10 -10.90 26.18 -1.39
CA GLU A 10 -10.07 25.35 -2.27
C GLU A 10 -8.96 24.68 -1.47
N CYS A 11 -8.65 23.44 -1.81
CA CYS A 11 -7.46 22.76 -1.34
C CYS A 11 -6.50 22.56 -2.52
N GLN A 12 -5.21 22.51 -2.23
CA GLN A 12 -4.22 22.20 -3.26
C GLN A 12 -4.38 20.76 -3.72
N ARG A 13 -4.18 20.53 -5.02
CA ARG A 13 -4.19 19.19 -5.58
C ARG A 13 -3.00 18.39 -5.05
N THR A 14 -3.23 17.14 -4.64
CA THR A 14 -2.16 16.22 -4.24
C THR A 14 -1.22 15.97 -5.41
N GLN A 15 0.07 16.23 -5.19
CA GLN A 15 1.11 15.99 -6.20
C GLN A 15 1.46 14.51 -6.32
N GLY A 16 1.75 14.07 -7.56
CA GLY A 16 2.32 12.75 -7.85
C GLY A 16 1.30 11.62 -8.03
N VAL A 17 0.00 11.88 -7.95
CA VAL A 17 -1.03 10.84 -8.20
C VAL A 17 -2.29 11.42 -8.86
N SER A 18 -2.86 10.66 -9.80
CA SER A 18 -4.19 10.90 -10.35
C SER A 18 -4.83 9.59 -10.82
N THR A 19 -6.15 9.55 -10.96
CA THR A 19 -6.84 8.36 -11.47
C THR A 19 -6.38 7.99 -12.88
N THR A 20 -6.21 8.97 -13.77
CA THR A 20 -5.68 8.76 -15.12
C THR A 20 -4.27 8.19 -15.11
N ASP A 21 -3.40 8.67 -14.20
CA ASP A 21 -2.05 8.14 -14.02
C ASP A 21 -2.08 6.67 -13.56
N LEU A 22 -2.88 6.34 -12.54
CA LEU A 22 -3.02 4.96 -12.08
C LEU A 22 -3.57 4.03 -13.15
N VAL A 23 -4.59 4.47 -13.92
CA VAL A 23 -5.10 3.70 -15.08
C VAL A 23 -3.99 3.50 -16.11
N GLY A 24 -3.21 4.55 -16.41
CA GLY A 24 -2.04 4.45 -17.29
C GLY A 24 -1.07 3.37 -16.83
N ARG A 25 -0.70 3.33 -15.54
CA ARG A 25 0.19 2.30 -14.98
C ARG A 25 -0.40 0.89 -15.11
N MET A 26 -1.70 0.72 -14.91
CA MET A 26 -2.38 -0.56 -15.06
C MET A 26 -2.43 -1.04 -16.51
N LEU A 27 -2.65 -0.14 -17.47
CA LEU A 27 -2.75 -0.47 -18.89
C LEU A 27 -1.38 -0.67 -19.55
N LEU A 28 -0.39 0.13 -19.15
CA LEU A 28 0.93 0.13 -19.78
C LEU A 28 1.68 -1.17 -19.56
N MET A 29 1.37 -1.91 -18.49
CA MET A 29 2.00 -3.20 -18.19
C MET A 29 3.51 -3.22 -18.49
N THR A 30 4.22 -2.13 -18.16
CA THR A 30 5.68 -2.01 -18.27
C THR A 30 6.32 -1.75 -16.90
N LYS A 31 7.53 -2.29 -16.68
CA LYS A 31 8.29 -2.14 -15.43
C LYS A 31 8.90 -0.73 -15.25
N ALA A 32 8.75 0.13 -16.26
CA ALA A 32 9.42 1.44 -16.34
C ALA A 32 8.82 2.51 -15.42
N HIS A 33 7.65 2.29 -14.81
CA HIS A 33 7.02 3.28 -13.92
C HIS A 33 7.66 3.33 -12.52
N HIS A 34 8.64 2.47 -12.23
CA HIS A 34 9.49 2.52 -11.04
C HIS A 34 10.86 3.17 -11.29
N SER A 35 11.25 3.39 -12.55
CA SER A 35 12.54 3.96 -12.92
C SER A 35 12.40 5.44 -13.30
N VAL A 36 13.28 6.29 -12.76
CA VAL A 36 13.37 7.72 -13.13
C VAL A 36 13.75 7.90 -14.61
N GLU A 37 14.42 6.91 -15.20
CA GLU A 37 14.69 6.82 -16.62
C GLU A 37 13.44 6.37 -17.37
N ALA A 38 12.63 7.34 -17.81
CA ALA A 38 11.52 7.07 -18.72
C ALA A 38 12.07 6.52 -20.05
N THR A 39 11.96 5.21 -20.26
CA THR A 39 12.24 4.57 -21.55
C THR A 39 11.38 5.20 -22.66
N GLN A 40 11.95 5.40 -23.85
CA GLN A 40 11.29 6.06 -25.00
C GLN A 40 9.92 5.46 -25.33
N ASP A 41 9.73 4.16 -25.12
CA ASP A 41 8.44 3.47 -25.32
C ASP A 41 7.35 3.92 -24.33
N TYR A 42 7.70 4.24 -23.08
CA TYR A 42 6.75 4.72 -22.08
C TYR A 42 6.20 6.11 -22.45
N LYS A 43 7.06 7.02 -22.92
CA LYS A 43 6.64 8.34 -23.43
C LYS A 43 5.69 8.21 -24.62
N ARG A 44 5.94 7.25 -25.51
CA ARG A 44 5.15 7.06 -26.74
C ARG A 44 3.73 6.56 -26.48
N HIS A 45 3.52 5.77 -25.43
CA HIS A 45 2.19 5.28 -25.05
C HIS A 45 1.40 6.28 -24.19
N GLN A 46 2.06 7.20 -23.47
CA GLN A 46 1.41 8.33 -22.80
C GLN A 46 0.79 9.32 -23.77
N ASP A 47 1.43 9.55 -24.92
CA ASP A 47 0.96 10.49 -25.96
C ASP A 47 -0.43 10.14 -26.53
N ASN A 48 -0.96 8.95 -26.19
CA ASN A 48 -2.30 8.51 -26.57
C ASN A 48 -3.38 8.71 -25.48
N PHE A 49 -3.01 8.89 -24.20
CA PHE A 49 -3.96 9.11 -23.11
C PHE A 49 -4.10 10.61 -22.81
N GLY A 50 -4.98 11.29 -23.54
CA GLY A 50 -5.32 12.70 -23.32
C GLY A 50 -5.04 13.62 -24.52
N LYS A 51 -5.53 13.27 -25.71
CA LYS A 51 -5.52 14.17 -26.88
C LYS A 51 -6.58 15.28 -26.73
N ASP A 52 -6.35 16.22 -25.84
CA ASP A 52 -6.76 17.62 -26.03
C ASP A 52 -5.46 18.42 -26.23
N ALA A 53 -5.47 19.42 -27.11
CA ALA A 53 -4.34 20.34 -27.32
C ALA A 53 -3.90 21.07 -26.04
N ARG A 54 -4.70 20.98 -24.95
CA ARG A 54 -4.42 21.47 -23.60
C ARG A 54 -4.12 20.37 -22.55
N GLY A 55 -4.08 19.09 -22.96
CA GLY A 55 -4.12 17.91 -22.07
C GLY A 55 -2.78 17.35 -21.60
N ARG A 56 -1.64 18.04 -21.82
CA ARG A 56 -0.35 17.62 -21.23
C ARG A 56 -0.35 17.92 -19.73
N SER A 57 -0.71 16.93 -18.92
CA SER A 57 -0.56 17.02 -17.47
C SER A 57 0.87 16.61 -17.10
N PRO A 58 1.66 17.45 -16.40
CA PRO A 58 2.96 17.02 -15.88
C PRO A 58 2.85 15.84 -14.89
N TRP A 59 1.63 15.52 -14.42
CA TRP A 59 1.31 14.54 -13.38
C TRP A 59 1.03 13.12 -13.90
N THR A 60 1.09 12.87 -15.20
CA THR A 60 0.66 11.59 -15.80
C THR A 60 1.82 10.70 -16.24
N GLY A 61 3.00 10.80 -15.63
CA GLY A 61 4.15 10.00 -16.03
C GLY A 61 5.11 9.59 -14.96
N VAL A 62 5.22 8.27 -14.76
CA VAL A 62 6.02 7.62 -13.71
C VAL A 62 5.55 8.12 -12.32
N SER A 63 5.75 7.36 -11.23
CA SER A 63 5.51 7.97 -9.93
C SER A 63 6.50 9.12 -9.72
N GLN A 64 6.04 10.36 -9.94
CA GLN A 64 6.73 11.59 -9.57
C GLN A 64 6.42 11.98 -8.12
N PHE A 65 5.99 11.00 -7.31
CA PHE A 65 5.63 11.23 -5.94
C PHE A 65 6.89 11.54 -5.12
N LEU A 66 7.10 12.84 -4.85
CA LEU A 66 8.18 13.29 -3.99
C LEU A 66 7.80 13.10 -2.53
N GLN A 67 8.31 12.05 -1.90
CA GLN A 67 8.08 11.81 -0.48
C GLN A 67 8.92 12.78 0.36
N THR A 68 8.32 13.32 1.41
CA THR A 68 9.01 14.16 2.39
C THR A 68 8.66 13.72 3.81
N SER A 69 9.54 13.98 4.78
CA SER A 69 9.24 13.73 6.20
C SER A 69 7.97 14.46 6.63
N GLN A 70 7.74 15.69 6.14
CA GLN A 70 6.52 16.45 6.40
C GLN A 70 5.25 15.72 5.93
N LYS A 71 5.27 15.12 4.73
CA LYS A 71 4.14 14.33 4.23
C LYS A 71 3.89 13.10 5.09
N ILE A 72 4.94 12.42 5.56
CA ILE A 72 4.80 11.28 6.47
C ILE A 72 4.16 11.75 7.79
N MET A 73 4.67 12.83 8.40
CA MET A 73 4.13 13.36 9.66
C MET A 73 2.67 13.85 9.54
N GLN A 74 2.26 14.36 8.38
CA GLN A 74 0.87 14.78 8.14
C GLN A 74 -0.12 13.61 8.15
N PHE A 75 0.35 12.40 7.82
CA PHE A 75 -0.48 11.20 7.75
C PHE A 75 -0.29 10.27 8.95
N ALA A 76 0.87 10.29 9.58
CA ALA A 76 1.17 9.46 10.74
C ALA A 76 0.41 9.94 11.99
N SER A 77 -0.07 8.99 12.80
CA SER A 77 -0.71 9.30 14.08
C SER A 77 0.27 9.88 15.10
N GLY A 78 1.56 9.51 14.98
CA GLY A 78 2.65 9.93 15.88
C GLY A 78 2.53 9.37 17.30
N LYS A 79 1.70 8.35 17.52
CA LYS A 79 1.47 7.75 18.83
C LYS A 79 2.31 6.48 18.99
N GLU A 80 3.09 6.43 20.06
CA GLU A 80 3.78 5.20 20.48
C GLU A 80 2.81 4.27 21.25
N PRO A 81 3.06 2.95 21.26
CA PRO A 81 2.25 2.01 22.03
C PRO A 81 2.43 2.27 23.53
N VAL A 82 1.32 2.32 24.27
CA VAL A 82 1.34 2.52 25.73
C VAL A 82 1.05 1.22 26.48
N PRO A 83 1.40 1.11 27.77
CA PRO A 83 1.07 -0.08 28.56
C PRO A 83 -0.43 -0.42 28.50
N GLY A 84 -0.74 -1.65 28.12
CA GLY A 84 -2.11 -2.16 27.95
C GLY A 84 -2.62 -2.13 26.51
N ASP A 85 -1.87 -1.56 25.56
CA ASP A 85 -2.13 -1.78 24.14
C ASP A 85 -1.65 -3.18 23.72
N SER A 86 -2.35 -3.79 22.76
CA SER A 86 -1.95 -5.04 22.12
C SER A 86 -1.33 -4.74 20.77
N ILE A 87 -0.05 -5.05 20.61
CA ILE A 87 0.72 -4.74 19.40
C ILE A 87 0.49 -5.85 18.38
N ILE A 88 -0.20 -5.49 17.29
CA ILE A 88 -0.58 -6.43 16.23
C ILE A 88 0.18 -6.08 14.95
N TYR A 89 0.96 -7.02 14.44
CA TYR A 89 1.72 -6.86 13.20
C TYR A 89 1.01 -7.55 12.04
N VAL A 90 0.92 -6.86 10.90
CA VAL A 90 0.46 -7.40 9.62
C VAL A 90 1.44 -7.00 8.53
N ALA A 91 1.68 -7.85 7.54
CA ALA A 91 2.62 -7.56 6.45
C ALA A 91 2.01 -7.83 5.07
N GLY A 92 2.49 -7.10 4.06
CA GLY A 92 2.09 -7.37 2.69
C GLY A 92 2.48 -6.29 1.69
N ALA A 93 1.92 -6.42 0.47
CA ALA A 93 2.06 -5.40 -0.57
C ALA A 93 1.27 -4.14 -0.23
N PHE A 94 -0.02 -4.27 0.14
CA PHE A 94 -0.96 -3.15 0.27
C PHE A 94 -0.99 -2.22 -0.95
N ASP A 95 -0.84 -2.82 -2.14
CA ASP A 95 -0.84 -2.12 -3.43
C ASP A 95 -2.28 -1.82 -3.88
N LEU A 96 -2.47 -0.65 -4.50
CA LEU A 96 -3.79 -0.05 -4.77
C LEU A 96 -4.72 -0.17 -3.55
N PHE A 97 -4.32 0.38 -2.40
CA PHE A 97 -5.01 0.20 -1.13
C PHE A 97 -6.55 0.34 -1.24
N HIS A 98 -7.26 -0.77 -1.05
CA HIS A 98 -8.68 -0.92 -1.40
C HIS A 98 -9.52 -1.50 -0.26
N ILE A 99 -10.83 -1.58 -0.46
CA ILE A 99 -11.81 -2.02 0.55
C ILE A 99 -11.46 -3.39 1.17
N GLY A 100 -10.95 -4.34 0.39
CA GLY A 100 -10.49 -5.64 0.94
C GLY A 100 -9.41 -5.52 2.01
N HIS A 101 -8.48 -4.56 1.90
CA HIS A 101 -7.50 -4.27 2.96
C HIS A 101 -8.15 -3.60 4.17
N ILE A 102 -9.12 -2.72 3.94
CA ILE A 102 -9.85 -2.02 5.01
C ILE A 102 -10.65 -3.03 5.85
N ASP A 103 -11.40 -3.94 5.21
CA ASP A 103 -12.18 -4.98 5.89
C ASP A 103 -11.28 -5.94 6.68
N PHE A 104 -10.10 -6.26 6.13
CA PHE A 104 -9.09 -7.04 6.83
C PHE A 104 -8.57 -6.31 8.07
N LEU A 105 -8.13 -5.06 7.92
CA LEU A 105 -7.58 -4.26 9.02
C LEU A 105 -8.63 -3.94 10.11
N GLU A 106 -9.89 -3.75 9.74
CA GLU A 106 -11.00 -3.59 10.68
C GLU A 106 -11.17 -4.83 11.57
N LYS A 107 -11.13 -6.02 10.97
CA LYS A 107 -11.22 -7.27 11.72
C LYS A 107 -10.00 -7.51 12.60
N VAL A 108 -8.81 -7.19 12.11
CA VAL A 108 -7.57 -7.24 12.90
C VAL A 108 -7.65 -6.30 14.09
N HIS A 109 -8.10 -5.06 13.88
CA HIS A 109 -8.29 -4.06 14.93
C HIS A 109 -9.31 -4.54 15.99
N SER A 110 -10.32 -5.33 15.58
CA SER A 110 -11.32 -5.87 16.50
C SER A 110 -10.84 -7.05 17.36
N LEU A 111 -9.61 -7.55 17.16
CA LEU A 111 -9.05 -8.67 17.93
C LEU A 111 -8.62 -8.28 19.36
N ALA A 112 -8.46 -6.99 19.63
CA ALA A 112 -8.05 -6.47 20.93
C ALA A 112 -8.92 -5.29 21.35
N SER A 113 -9.06 -5.07 22.66
CA SER A 113 -9.77 -3.90 23.17
C SER A 113 -9.01 -2.59 22.93
N ARG A 114 -7.68 -2.67 22.85
CA ARG A 114 -6.77 -1.54 22.60
C ARG A 114 -5.71 -1.94 21.58
N PRO A 115 -6.08 -2.04 20.29
CA PRO A 115 -5.16 -2.49 19.25
C PRO A 115 -4.16 -1.39 18.89
N TYR A 116 -2.90 -1.77 18.76
CA TYR A 116 -1.85 -0.97 18.14
C TYR A 116 -1.39 -1.71 16.88
N VAL A 117 -1.92 -1.31 15.72
CA VAL A 117 -1.72 -2.06 14.47
C VAL A 117 -0.54 -1.49 13.70
N ILE A 118 0.49 -2.33 13.53
CA ILE A 118 1.69 -2.04 12.76
C ILE A 118 1.58 -2.74 11.40
N VAL A 119 1.65 -1.98 10.32
CA VAL A 119 1.59 -2.52 8.95
C VAL A 119 2.98 -2.52 8.32
N GLY A 120 3.53 -3.71 8.05
CA GLY A 120 4.73 -3.91 7.28
C GLY A 120 4.49 -3.83 5.78
N LEU A 121 5.18 -2.89 5.11
CA LEU A 121 5.14 -2.75 3.65
C LEU A 121 6.39 -3.36 3.04
N HIS A 122 6.22 -4.42 2.25
CA HIS A 122 7.31 -5.01 1.48
C HIS A 122 7.91 -4.01 0.49
N PHE A 123 9.21 -4.15 0.18
CA PHE A 123 9.88 -3.40 -0.89
C PHE A 123 9.27 -3.66 -2.26
N ASP A 124 9.34 -2.67 -3.15
CA ASP A 124 8.77 -2.78 -4.51
C ASP A 124 9.39 -3.95 -5.28
N GLN A 125 10.69 -4.18 -5.11
CA GLN A 125 11.39 -5.32 -5.72
C GLN A 125 10.83 -6.66 -5.22
N GLU A 126 10.58 -6.76 -3.92
CA GLU A 126 10.04 -7.98 -3.30
C GLU A 126 8.62 -8.25 -3.79
N VAL A 127 7.76 -7.21 -3.80
CA VAL A 127 6.41 -7.30 -4.37
C VAL A 127 6.44 -7.73 -5.83
N ASN A 128 7.37 -7.20 -6.62
CA ASN A 128 7.54 -7.62 -8.01
C ASN A 128 7.96 -9.09 -8.13
N MET A 129 8.81 -9.60 -7.25
CA MET A 129 9.25 -11.00 -7.30
C MET A 129 8.08 -11.97 -7.11
N TYR A 130 7.23 -11.74 -6.12
CA TYR A 130 6.14 -12.68 -5.80
C TYR A 130 4.84 -12.42 -6.57
N LYS A 131 4.48 -11.16 -6.88
CA LYS A 131 3.31 -10.85 -7.73
C LYS A 131 3.60 -10.87 -9.23
N ARG A 132 4.88 -10.78 -9.61
CA ARG A 132 5.37 -10.71 -11.00
C ARG A 132 4.81 -9.50 -11.76
N LYS A 133 4.95 -9.54 -13.09
CA LYS A 133 4.47 -8.51 -14.02
C LYS A 133 5.03 -7.13 -13.65
N ASN A 134 4.15 -6.14 -13.54
CA ASN A 134 4.47 -4.74 -13.28
C ASN A 134 3.92 -4.30 -11.93
N TYR A 135 3.79 -5.25 -11.00
CA TYR A 135 3.46 -4.93 -9.62
C TYR A 135 4.71 -4.53 -8.85
N PRO A 136 4.58 -3.65 -7.84
CA PRO A 136 3.34 -2.99 -7.43
C PRO A 136 2.97 -1.82 -8.38
N ILE A 137 1.70 -1.49 -8.54
CA ILE A 137 1.25 -0.32 -9.32
C ILE A 137 1.62 0.99 -8.62
N MET A 138 1.55 0.99 -7.29
CA MET A 138 1.98 2.08 -6.42
C MET A 138 3.32 1.76 -5.78
N ASN A 139 4.26 2.69 -5.83
CA ASN A 139 5.56 2.50 -5.19
C ASN A 139 5.42 2.51 -3.65
N ILE A 140 6.48 2.13 -2.94
CA ILE A 140 6.44 2.01 -1.48
C ILE A 140 6.04 3.31 -0.77
N HIS A 141 6.41 4.47 -1.31
CA HIS A 141 6.10 5.77 -0.70
C HIS A 141 4.62 6.14 -0.88
N GLU A 142 4.05 5.87 -2.04
CA GLU A 142 2.62 6.03 -2.33
C GLU A 142 1.80 5.07 -1.46
N ARG A 143 2.24 3.81 -1.32
CA ARG A 143 1.60 2.82 -0.45
C ARG A 143 1.67 3.20 1.02
N THR A 144 2.80 3.77 1.46
CA THR A 144 2.97 4.29 2.84
C THR A 144 1.87 5.30 3.19
N LEU A 145 1.67 6.33 2.35
CA LEU A 145 0.62 7.32 2.62
C LEU A 145 -0.78 6.72 2.54
N SER A 146 -1.00 5.79 1.61
CA SER A 146 -2.30 5.13 1.44
C SER A 146 -2.71 4.34 2.68
N VAL A 147 -1.74 3.66 3.30
CA VAL A 147 -1.95 2.83 4.49
C VAL A 147 -2.04 3.68 5.75
N LEU A 148 -1.20 4.72 5.91
CA LEU A 148 -1.28 5.65 7.04
C LEU A 148 -2.61 6.42 7.09
N ALA A 149 -3.27 6.64 5.94
CA ALA A 149 -4.59 7.25 5.89
C ALA A 149 -5.71 6.36 6.48
N CYS A 150 -5.45 5.08 6.73
CA CYS A 150 -6.42 4.16 7.29
C CYS A 150 -6.54 4.34 8.81
N ARG A 151 -7.76 4.60 9.30
CA ARG A 151 -8.04 4.81 10.74
C ARG A 151 -7.65 3.64 11.64
N TYR A 152 -7.55 2.43 11.08
CA TYR A 152 -7.24 1.20 11.82
C TYR A 152 -5.74 0.97 11.97
N VAL A 153 -4.90 1.81 11.34
CA VAL A 153 -3.44 1.68 11.33
C VAL A 153 -2.84 2.69 12.30
N SER A 154 -1.95 2.20 13.18
CA SER A 154 -1.23 3.02 14.14
C SER A 154 0.13 3.45 13.59
N GLU A 155 0.86 2.50 12.98
CA GLU A 155 2.22 2.68 12.47
C GLU A 155 2.48 1.85 11.22
N VAL A 156 3.48 2.25 10.42
CA VAL A 156 3.89 1.57 9.20
C VAL A 156 5.40 1.32 9.20
N VAL A 157 5.80 0.06 8.97
CA VAL A 157 7.19 -0.29 8.70
C VAL A 157 7.44 -0.18 7.20
N ILE A 158 8.14 0.88 6.80
CA ILE A 158 8.49 1.16 5.40
C ILE A 158 9.68 0.28 5.02
N GLY A 159 9.45 -0.71 4.15
CA GLY A 159 10.50 -1.63 3.71
C GLY A 159 10.65 -2.81 4.66
N ALA A 160 9.53 -3.41 5.07
CA ALA A 160 9.53 -4.61 5.88
C ALA A 160 10.10 -5.80 5.10
N PRO A 161 10.85 -6.71 5.78
CA PRO A 161 11.28 -7.97 5.17
C PRO A 161 10.07 -8.83 4.80
N TYR A 162 10.23 -9.73 3.83
CA TYR A 162 9.18 -10.67 3.42
C TYR A 162 8.85 -11.68 4.53
N SER A 163 9.90 -12.31 5.06
CA SER A 163 9.80 -13.19 6.23
C SER A 163 9.75 -12.40 7.52
N VAL A 164 8.83 -12.77 8.40
CA VAL A 164 8.67 -12.17 9.73
C VAL A 164 9.76 -12.70 10.64
N THR A 165 10.78 -11.88 10.91
CA THR A 165 11.97 -12.28 11.67
C THR A 165 11.78 -12.13 13.19
N SER A 166 12.56 -12.89 13.97
CA SER A 166 12.63 -12.74 15.43
C SER A 166 12.96 -11.30 15.83
N ASP A 167 13.96 -10.71 15.18
CA ASP A 167 14.41 -9.33 15.46
C ASP A 167 13.28 -8.31 15.27
N LEU A 168 12.45 -8.47 14.23
CA LEU A 168 11.30 -7.60 14.00
C LEU A 168 10.27 -7.74 15.13
N LEU A 169 9.94 -8.98 15.49
CA LEU A 169 8.97 -9.27 16.55
C LEU A 169 9.44 -8.73 17.90
N ASP A 170 10.72 -8.88 18.21
CA ASP A 170 11.31 -8.45 19.48
C ASP A 170 11.50 -6.92 19.54
N HIS A 171 11.88 -6.30 18.41
CA HIS A 171 12.04 -4.84 18.31
C HIS A 171 10.73 -4.11 18.56
N PHE A 172 9.64 -4.54 17.91
CA PHE A 172 8.32 -3.92 18.06
C PHE A 172 7.51 -4.50 19.23
N LYS A 173 8.03 -5.50 19.94
CA LYS A 173 7.33 -6.21 21.03
C LYS A 173 5.95 -6.73 20.60
N VAL A 174 5.92 -7.41 19.46
CA VAL A 174 4.68 -7.85 18.82
C VAL A 174 3.98 -8.93 19.65
N ASP A 175 2.72 -8.70 20.00
CA ASP A 175 1.87 -9.65 20.72
C ASP A 175 1.15 -10.61 19.78
N LEU A 176 0.81 -10.16 18.57
CA LEU A 176 0.04 -10.92 17.60
C LEU A 176 0.50 -10.64 16.17
N VAL A 177 0.58 -11.67 15.33
CA VAL A 177 0.80 -11.54 13.89
C VAL A 177 -0.43 -12.03 13.15
N CYS A 178 -0.97 -11.18 12.29
CA CYS A 178 -2.16 -11.51 11.51
C CYS A 178 -1.88 -11.54 10.01
N HIS A 179 -2.45 -12.53 9.32
CA HIS A 179 -2.49 -12.59 7.86
C HIS A 179 -3.91 -12.87 7.38
N GLY A 180 -4.25 -12.39 6.19
CA GLY A 180 -5.55 -12.64 5.56
C GLY A 180 -5.73 -14.11 5.16
N LYS A 181 -6.85 -14.43 4.50
CA LYS A 181 -7.05 -15.73 3.84
C LYS A 181 -6.42 -15.82 2.44
N THR A 182 -5.67 -14.81 2.03
CA THR A 182 -4.97 -14.84 0.75
C THR A 182 -3.79 -15.80 0.80
N GLU A 183 -3.45 -16.39 -0.34
CA GLU A 183 -2.32 -17.30 -0.47
C GLU A 183 -1.03 -16.66 0.07
N VAL A 184 -0.29 -17.42 0.87
CA VAL A 184 1.05 -17.06 1.35
C VAL A 184 2.03 -17.81 0.48
N LEU A 185 2.85 -17.07 -0.27
CA LEU A 185 3.91 -17.67 -1.06
C LEU A 185 5.11 -17.99 -0.15
N PRO A 186 5.85 -19.08 -0.41
CA PRO A 186 7.11 -19.33 0.29
C PRO A 186 8.14 -18.23 0.01
N ASP A 187 9.07 -18.03 0.94
CA ASP A 187 10.24 -17.16 0.74
C ASP A 187 11.20 -17.80 -0.30
N LYS A 188 12.25 -17.08 -0.68
CA LYS A 188 13.24 -17.45 -1.72
C LYS A 188 13.93 -18.78 -1.45
N ASP A 189 14.05 -19.17 -0.19
CA ASP A 189 14.62 -20.44 0.27
C ASP A 189 13.57 -21.56 0.41
N GLY A 190 12.30 -21.29 0.08
CA GLY A 190 11.18 -22.20 0.21
C GLY A 190 10.58 -22.26 1.62
N SER A 191 11.06 -21.45 2.56
CA SER A 191 10.53 -21.40 3.92
C SER A 191 9.19 -20.68 3.99
N ASP A 192 8.43 -20.97 5.05
CA ASP A 192 7.20 -20.24 5.37
C ASP A 192 7.55 -18.89 6.00
N PRO A 193 7.17 -17.74 5.39
CA PRO A 193 7.52 -16.42 5.90
C PRO A 193 6.91 -16.12 7.28
N TYR A 194 5.92 -16.91 7.72
CA TYR A 194 5.30 -16.84 9.04
C TYR A 194 5.74 -17.98 9.98
N ALA A 195 6.81 -18.72 9.67
CA ALA A 195 7.30 -19.82 10.51
C ALA A 195 7.59 -19.37 11.95
N GLU A 196 8.25 -18.24 12.12
CA GLU A 196 8.64 -17.71 13.43
C GLU A 196 7.45 -17.30 14.31
N PRO A 197 6.47 -16.48 13.86
CA PRO A 197 5.29 -16.19 14.67
C PRO A 197 4.39 -17.42 14.90
N LYS A 198 4.38 -18.40 13.99
CA LYS A 198 3.71 -19.70 14.22
C LYS A 198 4.40 -20.49 15.33
N ARG A 199 5.73 -20.56 15.33
CA ARG A 199 6.55 -21.19 16.37
C ARG A 199 6.30 -20.56 17.75
N ARG A 200 6.12 -19.25 17.81
CA ARG A 200 5.80 -18.51 19.04
C ARG A 200 4.32 -18.61 19.46
N GLY A 201 3.44 -19.21 18.65
CA GLY A 201 2.01 -19.34 18.94
C GLY A 201 1.17 -18.06 18.76
N ILE A 202 1.77 -16.99 18.23
CA ILE A 202 1.18 -15.65 18.09
C ILE A 202 0.61 -15.39 16.68
N PHE A 203 0.71 -16.34 15.76
CA PHE A 203 0.12 -16.21 14.42
C PHE A 203 -1.39 -16.46 14.43
N ARG A 204 -2.15 -15.64 13.71
CA ARG A 204 -3.60 -15.79 13.49
C ARG A 204 -3.97 -15.49 12.03
N THR A 205 -4.85 -16.32 11.48
CA THR A 205 -5.47 -16.06 10.18
C THR A 205 -6.79 -15.31 10.39
N VAL A 206 -6.98 -14.21 9.67
CA VAL A 206 -8.18 -13.37 9.73
C VAL A 206 -8.89 -13.40 8.38
N ASP A 207 -10.17 -13.73 8.39
CA ASP A 207 -11.00 -13.69 7.19
C ASP A 207 -11.60 -12.30 7.02
N SER A 208 -11.17 -11.53 6.02
CA SER A 208 -11.76 -10.23 5.68
C SER A 208 -13.24 -10.35 5.29
N GLY A 209 -13.70 -11.51 4.79
CA GLY A 209 -15.01 -11.66 4.15
C GLY A 209 -15.08 -11.00 2.78
N ASN A 210 -13.94 -10.52 2.27
CA ASN A 210 -13.82 -9.82 1.00
C ASN A 210 -12.76 -10.50 0.14
N ASN A 211 -13.15 -10.84 -1.09
CA ASN A 211 -12.31 -11.52 -2.07
C ASN A 211 -11.66 -10.56 -3.09
N LEU A 212 -11.84 -9.24 -2.96
CA LEU A 212 -11.24 -8.26 -3.85
C LEU A 212 -9.72 -8.20 -3.67
N THR A 213 -9.00 -8.40 -4.76
CA THR A 213 -7.54 -8.26 -4.85
C THR A 213 -7.13 -7.11 -5.77
N THR A 214 -5.84 -6.72 -5.70
CA THR A 214 -5.23 -5.80 -6.65
C THR A 214 -5.43 -6.27 -8.10
N ASP A 215 -5.29 -7.58 -8.35
CA ASP A 215 -5.48 -8.15 -9.69
C ASP A 215 -6.93 -7.99 -10.17
N ASP A 216 -7.92 -8.18 -9.30
CA ASP A 216 -9.34 -7.96 -9.65
C ASP A 216 -9.62 -6.51 -10.04
N ILE A 217 -9.01 -5.55 -9.34
CA ILE A 217 -9.14 -4.13 -9.66
C ILE A 217 -8.56 -3.84 -11.04
N VAL A 218 -7.36 -4.35 -11.32
CA VAL A 218 -6.70 -4.19 -12.61
C VAL A 218 -7.54 -4.81 -13.72
N GLN A 219 -8.05 -6.04 -13.54
CA GLN A 219 -8.91 -6.70 -14.52
C GLN A 219 -10.23 -5.96 -14.76
N ARG A 220 -10.86 -5.42 -13.70
CA ARG A 220 -12.08 -4.61 -13.83
C ARG A 220 -11.85 -3.32 -14.61
N ILE A 221 -10.68 -2.70 -14.47
CA ILE A 221 -10.31 -1.48 -15.18
C ILE A 221 -9.96 -1.77 -16.65
N ILE A 222 -9.25 -2.87 -16.92
CA ILE A 222 -8.88 -3.27 -18.29
C ILE A 222 -10.11 -3.71 -19.12
N LYS A 223 -11.10 -4.33 -18.48
CA LYS A 223 -12.28 -4.87 -19.17
C LYS A 223 -13.28 -3.79 -19.62
N ASN A 224 -13.25 -2.60 -19.00
CA ASN A 224 -14.10 -1.46 -19.34
C ASN A 224 -13.48 -0.62 -20.46
#